data_AF-A0A6C0KXL4-F1
#
_entry.id   AF-A0A6C0KXL4-F1
#
_cell.length_a   1.000
_cell.length_b   1.000
_cell.length_c   1.000
_cell.angle_alpha   90.00
_cell.angle_beta   90.00
_cell.angle_gamma   90.00
#
_symmetry.space_group_name_H-M   'P 1'
#
loop_
_entity.id
_entity.type
_entity.pdbx_description
1 polymer ?
#
loop_
_entity_poly.entity_id
_entity_poly.type
_entity_poly.pdbx_seq_one_letter_code
_entity_poly.pdbx_strand_id
1 'polypeptide(L)'
;MDEKALGRVGLANLGNTCFLNVIVQCLRYCPALMAYITTDTYKLHLKDNRKQAPIFEEFVDVVKAMWGSDVRVRATMAPRGFINVTMRLCEDAGYANLVSGGQSDAAEFLQFLLESIHSSVCRQVQMDIVGTPKTNHDNTQVKALQSWVEFHRKEYSIVIDNFFGQTQTNTTCGTCKAISSRFEPWMMLKAPIPTDSNEPIDLKKCIDISFAKETLEDYKCDRCGSKGSATLQGSISRLPPTLILVLKRFTNSNMKIRRRVNVDVKETNMSHWISFPHVLKNISPLYSTFAIVEHHGGSRGGHYISYTKHNDTWLNYDDISNRVMKDESDLVNNDSYIFFMNRTPYLTPLPIVKDTNRE
;
A
#
# COMPACT_ATOMS: atom_id res chain seq x y z
N MET A 1 23.46 18.84 -17.18
CA MET A 1 23.06 17.47 -16.75
C MET A 1 21.55 17.41 -16.89
N ASP A 2 20.98 16.38 -17.51
CA ASP A 2 19.52 16.31 -17.69
C ASP A 2 18.86 16.06 -16.32
N GLU A 3 18.36 17.11 -15.68
CA GLU A 3 17.62 17.03 -14.41
C GLU A 3 16.47 16.02 -14.51
N LYS A 4 15.93 15.78 -15.71
CA LYS A 4 14.87 14.79 -15.93
C LYS A 4 15.34 13.35 -15.72
N ALA A 5 16.65 13.08 -15.74
CA ALA A 5 17.22 11.74 -15.58
C ALA A 5 17.66 11.42 -14.13
N LEU A 6 17.68 12.40 -13.23
CA LEU A 6 18.02 12.18 -11.83
C LEU A 6 17.06 11.16 -11.20
N GLY A 7 17.57 10.24 -10.39
CA GLY A 7 16.74 9.18 -9.81
C GLY A 7 16.47 8.00 -10.73
N ARG A 8 16.77 8.04 -12.03
CA ARG A 8 16.52 6.91 -12.96
C ARG A 8 17.59 5.81 -12.83
N VAL A 9 17.55 5.11 -11.69
CA VAL A 9 18.50 4.06 -11.32
C VAL A 9 17.79 2.72 -11.23
N GLY A 10 18.30 1.70 -11.93
CA GLY A 10 17.91 0.31 -11.80
C GLY A 10 18.60 -0.40 -10.63
N LEU A 11 18.02 -1.49 -10.14
CA LEU A 11 18.53 -2.29 -9.02
C LEU A 11 19.01 -3.66 -9.49
N ALA A 12 20.24 -4.03 -9.15
CA ALA A 12 20.78 -5.34 -9.49
C ALA A 12 19.99 -6.46 -8.81
N ASN A 13 19.66 -7.50 -9.57
CA ASN A 13 19.15 -8.76 -9.03
C ASN A 13 20.31 -9.53 -8.39
N LEU A 14 20.21 -9.79 -7.09
CA LEU A 14 21.24 -10.49 -6.32
C LEU A 14 20.78 -11.89 -5.89
N GLY A 15 20.02 -12.56 -6.77
CA GLY A 15 19.50 -13.91 -6.55
C GLY A 15 18.02 -13.89 -6.16
N ASN A 16 17.13 -13.97 -7.15
CA ASN A 16 15.67 -13.94 -6.97
C ASN A 16 15.15 -12.72 -6.18
N THR A 17 15.85 -11.58 -6.23
CA THR A 17 15.48 -10.36 -5.47
C THR A 17 14.59 -9.38 -6.25
N CYS A 18 14.03 -9.78 -7.40
CA CYS A 18 13.21 -8.89 -8.22
C CYS A 18 11.95 -8.40 -7.48
N PHE A 19 11.34 -9.24 -6.62
CA PHE A 19 10.22 -8.84 -5.75
C PHE A 19 10.58 -7.68 -4.81
N LEU A 20 11.82 -7.65 -4.32
CA LEU A 20 12.33 -6.58 -3.47
C LEU A 20 12.60 -5.32 -4.30
N ASN A 21 13.25 -5.50 -5.45
CA ASN A 21 13.60 -4.40 -6.35
C ASN A 21 12.36 -3.60 -6.74
N VAL A 22 11.27 -4.26 -7.17
CA VAL A 22 10.04 -3.57 -7.57
C VAL A 22 9.39 -2.79 -6.41
N ILE A 23 9.45 -3.31 -5.18
CA ILE A 23 8.88 -2.62 -4.02
C ILE A 23 9.70 -1.37 -3.67
N VAL A 24 11.03 -1.45 -3.71
CA VAL A 24 11.88 -0.27 -3.53
C VAL A 24 11.60 0.75 -4.63
N GLN A 25 11.49 0.32 -5.89
CA GLN A 25 11.17 1.19 -7.02
C GLN A 25 9.80 1.88 -6.85
N CYS A 26 8.77 1.19 -6.35
CA CYS A 26 7.47 1.81 -6.12
C CYS A 26 7.48 2.78 -4.92
N LEU A 27 8.01 2.35 -3.76
CA LEU A 27 7.98 3.14 -2.54
C LEU A 27 8.79 4.43 -2.65
N ARG A 28 9.87 4.45 -3.44
CA ARG A 28 10.68 5.67 -3.64
C ARG A 28 9.98 6.77 -4.45
N TYR A 29 8.79 6.51 -4.99
CA TYR A 29 7.92 7.53 -5.58
C TYR A 29 6.73 7.86 -4.66
N CYS A 30 6.64 7.24 -3.48
CA CYS A 30 5.65 7.60 -2.48
C CYS A 30 6.02 8.95 -1.83
N PRO A 31 5.26 10.02 -2.06
CA PRO A 31 5.78 11.34 -1.79
C PRO A 31 5.91 11.71 -0.32
N ALA A 32 4.95 11.32 0.52
CA ALA A 32 5.01 11.59 1.96
C ALA A 32 6.19 10.85 2.61
N LEU A 33 6.41 9.59 2.21
CA LEU A 33 7.56 8.81 2.65
C LEU A 33 8.87 9.43 2.15
N MET A 34 8.93 9.86 0.89
CA MET A 34 10.13 10.50 0.34
C MET A 34 10.43 11.82 1.02
N ALA A 35 9.44 12.69 1.24
CA ALA A 35 9.62 13.93 1.97
C ALA A 35 10.15 13.67 3.39
N TYR A 36 9.59 12.66 4.07
CA TYR A 36 10.04 12.26 5.41
C TYR A 36 11.50 11.78 5.44
N ILE A 37 11.96 11.10 4.38
CA ILE A 37 13.34 10.60 4.23
C ILE A 37 14.31 11.71 3.81
N THR A 38 13.98 12.51 2.79
CA THR A 38 14.89 13.49 2.20
C THR A 38 15.07 14.75 3.05
N THR A 39 14.07 15.08 3.87
CA THR A 39 14.18 16.18 4.86
C THR A 39 14.81 15.73 6.17
N ASP A 40 15.27 14.48 6.28
CA ASP A 40 15.80 13.90 7.51
C ASP A 40 14.83 13.90 8.71
N THR A 41 13.55 14.21 8.51
CA THR A 41 12.52 14.20 9.56
C THR A 41 12.43 12.84 10.26
N TYR A 42 12.73 11.75 9.55
CA TYR A 42 12.77 10.41 10.13
C TYR A 42 13.73 10.25 11.30
N LYS A 43 14.83 11.01 11.34
CA LYS A 43 15.81 10.96 12.43
C LYS A 43 15.24 11.40 13.77
N LEU A 44 14.18 12.21 13.78
CA LEU A 44 13.48 12.62 15.01
C LEU A 44 12.73 11.46 15.68
N HIS A 45 12.41 10.41 14.92
CA HIS A 45 11.56 9.31 15.40
C HIS A 45 12.26 7.95 15.36
N LEU A 46 13.33 7.81 14.58
CA LEU A 46 14.16 6.63 14.54
C LEU A 46 14.81 6.40 15.91
N LYS A 47 14.79 5.15 16.37
CA LYS A 47 15.45 4.74 17.61
C LYS A 47 16.39 3.58 17.35
N ASP A 48 17.68 3.79 17.58
CA ASP A 48 18.76 2.85 17.26
C ASP A 48 18.63 1.50 17.98
N ASN A 49 17.95 1.47 19.13
CA ASN A 49 17.77 0.26 19.92
C ASN A 49 16.65 -0.67 19.39
N ARG A 50 15.97 -0.31 18.30
CA ARG A 50 14.88 -1.12 17.74
C ARG A 50 15.42 -2.13 16.75
N LYS A 51 14.95 -3.37 16.86
CA LYS A 51 15.38 -4.50 16.02
C LYS A 51 15.24 -4.22 14.51
N GLN A 52 14.24 -3.45 14.11
CA GLN A 52 13.91 -3.13 12.71
C GLN A 52 14.57 -1.82 12.24
N ALA A 53 15.21 -1.04 13.11
CA ALA A 53 15.88 0.20 12.71
C ALA A 53 16.87 0.00 11.54
N PRO A 54 17.72 -1.06 11.55
CA PRO A 54 18.72 -1.25 10.49
C PRO A 54 18.14 -1.40 9.08
N ILE A 55 16.99 -2.07 8.90
CA ILE A 55 16.40 -2.21 7.55
C ILE A 55 15.87 -0.87 7.03
N PHE A 56 15.35 -0.02 7.92
CA PHE A 56 14.88 1.29 7.52
C PHE A 56 16.04 2.24 7.19
N GLU A 57 17.14 2.18 7.95
CA GLU A 57 18.37 2.94 7.64
C GLU A 57 18.92 2.55 6.27
N GLU A 58 19.06 1.25 5.99
CA GLU A 58 19.50 0.76 4.69
C GLU A 58 18.54 1.14 3.55
N PHE A 59 17.22 1.13 3.81
CA PHE A 59 16.25 1.62 2.84
C PHE A 59 16.44 3.11 2.55
N VAL A 60 16.67 3.93 3.59
CA VAL A 60 16.97 5.36 3.45
C VAL A 60 18.24 5.56 2.62
N ASP A 61 19.30 4.80 2.89
CA ASP A 61 20.57 4.91 2.18
C ASP A 61 20.42 4.55 0.70
N VAL A 62 19.69 3.47 0.39
CA VAL A 62 19.37 3.10 -1.00
C VAL A 62 18.59 4.23 -1.70
N VAL A 63 17.53 4.74 -1.07
CA VAL A 63 16.70 5.81 -1.65
C VAL A 63 17.52 7.08 -1.87
N LYS A 64 18.28 7.54 -0.87
CA LYS A 64 19.13 8.74 -0.99
C LYS A 64 20.21 8.57 -2.04
N ALA A 65 20.83 7.38 -2.11
CA ALA A 65 21.81 7.08 -3.13
C ALA A 65 21.20 7.09 -4.54
N MET A 66 19.93 6.70 -4.71
CA MET A 66 19.27 6.79 -6.02
C MET A 66 19.02 8.24 -6.47
N TRP A 67 18.70 9.13 -5.52
CA TRP A 67 18.33 10.53 -5.78
C TRP A 67 19.49 11.54 -5.63
N GLY A 68 20.68 11.09 -5.20
CA GLY A 68 21.83 11.95 -4.93
C GLY A 68 22.51 12.52 -6.19
N SER A 69 23.00 13.75 -6.09
CA SER A 69 23.65 14.51 -7.17
C SER A 69 25.09 14.06 -7.49
N ASP A 70 25.78 13.45 -6.52
CA ASP A 70 27.16 12.97 -6.68
C ASP A 70 27.25 11.64 -7.45
N VAL A 71 26.09 11.07 -7.80
CA VAL A 71 25.96 9.93 -8.70
C VAL A 71 26.17 10.40 -10.14
N ARG A 72 27.38 10.85 -10.43
CA ARG A 72 27.92 10.78 -11.79
C ARG A 72 27.68 9.35 -12.29
N VAL A 73 26.75 9.17 -13.22
CA VAL A 73 26.76 8.02 -14.13
C VAL A 73 26.57 6.66 -13.44
N ARG A 74 25.51 6.46 -12.64
CA ARG A 74 25.06 5.09 -12.34
C ARG A 74 23.63 4.89 -12.79
N ALA A 75 23.48 4.30 -13.98
CA ALA A 75 22.20 3.77 -14.44
C ALA A 75 21.69 2.62 -13.55
N THR A 76 22.58 2.03 -12.72
CA THR A 76 22.32 0.81 -11.95
C THR A 76 23.03 0.85 -10.58
N MET A 77 22.46 0.19 -9.58
CA MET A 77 23.11 -0.02 -8.28
C MET A 77 22.77 -1.40 -7.70
N ALA A 78 23.58 -1.88 -6.76
CA ALA A 78 23.33 -3.15 -6.05
C ALA A 78 23.07 -2.87 -4.56
N PRO A 79 21.83 -3.07 -4.05
CA PRO A 79 21.46 -2.74 -2.68
C PRO A 79 21.87 -3.86 -1.70
N ARG A 80 23.18 -4.18 -1.63
CA ARG A 80 23.70 -5.32 -0.87
C ARG A 80 23.44 -5.23 0.64
N GLY A 81 23.67 -4.06 1.25
CA GLY A 81 23.43 -3.85 2.68
C GLY A 81 21.96 -4.09 3.03
N PHE A 82 21.06 -3.39 2.33
CA PHE A 82 19.62 -3.57 2.44
C PHE A 82 19.15 -5.02 2.27
N ILE A 83 19.63 -5.74 1.26
CA ILE A 83 19.28 -7.15 1.05
C ILE A 83 19.77 -8.01 2.22
N ASN A 84 21.03 -7.86 2.65
CA ASN A 84 21.59 -8.65 3.75
C ASN A 84 20.82 -8.43 5.06
N VAL A 85 20.46 -7.19 5.38
CA VAL A 85 19.67 -6.86 6.57
C VAL A 85 18.25 -7.39 6.45
N THR A 86 17.63 -7.27 5.27
CA THR A 86 16.30 -7.80 4.99
C THR A 86 16.24 -9.30 5.23
N MET A 87 17.16 -10.07 4.62
CA MET A 87 17.16 -11.53 4.74
C MET A 87 17.32 -11.98 6.20
N ARG A 88 18.25 -11.35 6.94
CA ARG A 88 18.44 -11.62 8.38
C ARG A 88 17.17 -11.37 9.19
N LEU A 89 16.49 -10.25 8.97
CA LEU A 89 15.28 -9.90 9.75
C LEU A 89 14.06 -10.74 9.35
N CYS A 90 13.94 -11.13 8.08
CA CYS A 90 12.90 -12.05 7.63
C CYS A 90 13.05 -13.43 8.30
N GLU A 91 14.27 -13.95 8.41
CA GLU A 91 14.57 -15.24 9.05
C GLU A 91 14.14 -15.22 10.52
N ASP A 92 14.58 -14.19 11.22
CA ASP A 92 14.26 -13.89 12.62
C ASP A 92 12.76 -13.76 12.90
N ALA A 93 11.99 -13.26 11.94
CA ALA A 93 10.55 -13.01 12.06
C ALA A 93 9.70 -14.19 11.56
N GLY A 94 10.31 -15.32 11.19
CA GLY A 94 9.60 -16.51 10.72
C GLY A 94 9.08 -16.40 9.27
N TYR A 95 9.55 -15.43 8.49
CA TYR A 95 9.28 -15.32 7.06
C TYR A 95 10.22 -16.21 6.26
N ALA A 96 10.26 -17.51 6.56
CA ALA A 96 11.17 -18.47 5.91
C ALA A 96 11.01 -18.53 4.38
N ASN A 97 9.80 -18.25 3.88
CA ASN A 97 9.50 -18.16 2.45
C ASN A 97 10.19 -16.96 1.77
N LEU A 98 10.52 -15.90 2.52
CA LEU A 98 11.27 -14.73 2.00
C LEU A 98 12.78 -14.97 1.89
N VAL A 99 13.32 -15.95 2.62
CA VAL A 99 14.78 -16.11 2.85
C VAL A 99 15.38 -17.33 2.15
N SER A 100 14.56 -18.33 1.78
CA SER A 100 15.02 -19.64 1.31
C SER A 100 15.57 -19.68 -0.14
N GLY A 101 16.00 -18.54 -0.69
CA GLY A 101 16.47 -18.42 -2.08
C GLY A 101 15.39 -18.69 -3.14
N GLY A 102 14.14 -18.96 -2.70
CA GLY A 102 12.96 -19.08 -3.53
C GLY A 102 12.38 -17.71 -3.89
N GLN A 103 11.56 -17.69 -4.94
CA GLN A 103 10.85 -16.47 -5.30
C GLN A 103 9.74 -16.19 -4.28
N SER A 104 9.65 -14.92 -3.88
CA SER A 104 8.78 -14.45 -2.82
C SER A 104 7.67 -13.55 -3.34
N ASP A 105 6.55 -13.47 -2.61
CA ASP A 105 5.47 -12.57 -2.98
C ASP A 105 5.81 -11.11 -2.67
N ALA A 106 5.77 -10.25 -3.69
CA ALA A 106 6.08 -8.83 -3.54
C ALA A 106 5.14 -8.10 -2.56
N ALA A 107 3.87 -8.52 -2.42
CA ALA A 107 2.94 -7.92 -1.46
C ALA A 107 3.26 -8.34 -0.02
N GLU A 108 3.75 -9.56 0.20
CA GLU A 108 4.24 -9.98 1.52
C GLU A 108 5.50 -9.21 1.92
N PHE A 109 6.45 -9.04 1.00
CA PHE A 109 7.63 -8.22 1.26
C PHE A 109 7.27 -6.74 1.51
N LEU A 110 6.33 -6.18 0.74
CA LEU A 110 5.81 -4.83 0.97
C LEU A 110 5.21 -4.67 2.36
N GLN A 111 4.43 -5.66 2.82
CA GLN A 111 3.89 -5.68 4.17
C GLN A 111 5.02 -5.63 5.20
N PHE A 112 5.96 -6.57 5.09
CA PHE A 112 7.10 -6.69 5.99
C PHE A 112 7.95 -5.41 6.05
N LEU A 113 8.24 -4.79 4.90
CA LEU A 113 9.05 -3.58 4.84
C LEU A 113 8.32 -2.40 5.49
N LEU A 114 7.03 -2.19 5.20
CA LEU A 114 6.26 -1.09 5.80
C LEU A 114 6.06 -1.30 7.31
N GLU A 115 5.84 -2.53 7.78
CA GLU A 115 5.80 -2.87 9.21
C GLU A 115 7.15 -2.64 9.89
N SER A 116 8.25 -2.95 9.20
CA SER A 116 9.60 -2.69 9.69
C SER A 116 9.85 -1.19 9.82
N ILE A 117 9.53 -0.41 8.79
CA ILE A 117 9.62 1.07 8.83
C ILE A 117 8.75 1.62 9.97
N HIS A 118 7.51 1.13 10.10
CA HIS A 118 6.63 1.51 11.18
C HIS A 118 7.28 1.25 12.54
N SER A 119 7.73 0.03 12.77
CA SER A 119 8.35 -0.39 14.03
C SER A 119 9.57 0.47 14.36
N SER A 120 10.39 0.82 13.37
CA SER A 120 11.58 1.65 13.53
C SER A 120 11.28 3.07 13.99
N VAL A 121 10.16 3.66 13.58
CA VAL A 121 9.85 5.08 13.82
C VAL A 121 8.52 5.35 14.56
N CYS A 122 7.82 4.31 15.03
CA CYS A 122 6.57 4.50 15.75
C CYS A 122 6.78 5.25 17.07
N ARG A 123 5.78 6.01 17.48
CA ARG A 123 5.79 6.73 18.77
C ARG A 123 4.38 6.91 19.28
N GLN A 124 4.27 7.13 20.58
CA GLN A 124 3.01 7.55 21.17
C GLN A 124 2.68 8.98 20.72
N VAL A 125 1.42 9.20 20.37
CA VAL A 125 0.88 10.49 19.95
C VAL A 125 -0.43 10.77 20.68
N GLN A 126 -0.75 12.05 20.84
CA GLN A 126 -2.08 12.47 21.24
C GLN A 126 -2.96 12.59 19.99
N MET A 127 -4.15 12.00 20.04
CA MET A 127 -5.14 12.07 18.96
C MET A 127 -6.46 12.53 19.54
N ASP A 128 -6.76 13.81 19.37
CA ASP A 128 -7.98 14.41 19.90
C ASP A 128 -9.12 14.31 18.90
N ILE A 129 -10.26 13.79 19.34
CA ILE A 129 -11.50 13.81 18.56
C ILE A 129 -12.25 15.08 18.93
N VAL A 130 -12.33 16.00 17.98
CA VAL A 130 -12.97 17.31 18.17
C VAL A 130 -14.34 17.37 17.48
N GLY A 131 -15.22 18.21 18.00
CA GLY A 131 -16.58 18.41 17.51
C GLY A 131 -17.63 17.70 18.35
N THR A 132 -18.90 18.02 18.09
CA THR A 132 -20.06 17.47 18.81
C THR A 132 -20.98 16.74 17.84
N PRO A 133 -21.27 15.44 18.07
CA PRO A 133 -22.17 14.70 17.20
C PRO A 133 -23.60 15.26 17.33
N LYS A 134 -24.26 15.49 16.20
CA LYS A 134 -25.64 16.00 16.12
C LYS A 134 -26.62 14.94 15.64
N THR A 135 -26.13 13.93 14.92
CA THR A 135 -26.94 12.86 14.32
C THR A 135 -26.46 11.48 14.75
N ASN A 136 -27.30 10.46 14.54
CA ASN A 136 -26.90 9.06 14.74
C ASN A 136 -25.74 8.62 13.81
N HIS A 137 -25.65 9.22 12.62
CA HIS A 137 -24.52 9.02 11.71
C HIS A 137 -23.24 9.60 12.31
N ASP A 138 -23.31 10.78 12.92
CA ASP A 138 -22.17 11.39 13.62
C ASP A 138 -21.72 10.52 14.80
N ASN A 139 -22.67 9.97 15.58
CA ASN A 139 -22.35 9.02 16.66
C ASN A 139 -21.60 7.78 16.14
N THR A 140 -21.93 7.30 14.93
CA THR A 140 -21.25 6.15 14.31
C THR A 140 -19.85 6.56 13.83
N GLN A 141 -19.71 7.75 13.27
CA GLN A 141 -18.42 8.30 12.87
C GLN A 141 -17.49 8.52 14.08
N VAL A 142 -18.02 8.99 15.21
CA VAL A 142 -17.25 9.12 16.46
C VAL A 142 -16.70 7.77 16.91
N LYS A 143 -17.48 6.68 16.81
CA LYS A 143 -16.98 5.32 17.11
C LYS A 143 -15.85 4.88 16.17
N ALA A 144 -15.95 5.21 14.88
CA ALA A 144 -14.88 4.95 13.91
C ALA A 144 -13.57 5.66 14.31
N LEU A 145 -13.68 6.94 14.67
CA LEU A 145 -12.55 7.76 15.14
C LEU A 145 -11.98 7.23 16.46
N GLN A 146 -12.82 6.87 17.43
CA GLN A 146 -12.40 6.29 18.70
C GLN A 146 -11.61 5.00 18.50
N SER A 147 -12.11 4.11 17.63
CA SER A 147 -11.39 2.89 17.27
C SER A 147 -10.03 3.20 16.64
N TRP A 148 -9.95 4.19 15.74
CA TRP A 148 -8.69 4.60 15.14
C TRP A 148 -7.66 5.08 16.18
N VAL A 149 -8.12 5.88 17.15
CA VAL A 149 -7.29 6.33 18.28
C VAL A 149 -6.84 5.15 19.13
N GLU A 150 -7.72 4.20 19.43
CA GLU A 150 -7.39 3.00 20.20
C GLU A 150 -6.30 2.16 19.51
N PHE A 151 -6.43 1.92 18.20
CA PHE A 151 -5.48 1.14 17.42
C PHE A 151 -4.09 1.78 17.34
N HIS A 152 -4.01 3.11 17.21
CA HIS A 152 -2.77 3.74 16.77
C HIS A 152 -2.15 4.76 17.72
N ARG A 153 -2.84 5.23 18.77
CA ARG A 153 -2.29 6.30 19.64
C ARG A 153 -0.96 5.95 20.32
N LYS A 154 -0.73 4.67 20.63
CA LYS A 154 0.49 4.19 21.29
C LYS A 154 1.64 4.02 20.30
N GLU A 155 1.31 3.60 19.08
CA GLU A 155 2.26 3.29 18.01
C GLU A 155 1.77 3.95 16.72
N TYR A 156 2.16 5.21 16.54
CA TYR A 156 1.84 5.99 15.35
C TYR A 156 3.11 6.35 14.59
N SER A 157 3.06 6.29 13.27
CA SER A 157 4.19 6.57 12.40
C SER A 157 3.72 7.14 11.06
N ILE A 158 4.68 7.58 10.24
CA ILE A 158 4.41 7.98 8.84
C ILE A 158 3.73 6.87 8.03
N VAL A 159 3.94 5.60 8.40
CA VAL A 159 3.33 4.47 7.71
C VAL A 159 1.82 4.42 7.99
N ILE A 160 1.41 4.59 9.25
CA ILE A 160 0.00 4.64 9.63
C ILE A 160 -0.66 5.87 9.01
N ASP A 161 -0.01 7.03 9.08
CA ASP A 161 -0.58 8.28 8.57
C ASP A 161 -0.83 8.20 7.05
N ASN A 162 0.11 7.63 6.30
CA ASN A 162 0.09 7.68 4.84
C ASN A 162 -0.59 6.49 4.15
N PHE A 163 -0.42 5.27 4.67
CA PHE A 163 -0.86 4.04 3.98
C PHE A 163 -2.08 3.37 4.60
N PHE A 164 -2.44 3.70 5.84
CA PHE A 164 -3.55 3.03 6.50
C PHE A 164 -4.89 3.70 6.24
N GLY A 165 -5.84 2.90 5.77
CA GLY A 165 -7.27 3.20 5.81
C GLY A 165 -7.96 2.46 6.96
N GLN A 166 -9.27 2.60 7.04
CA GLN A 166 -10.10 1.90 8.01
C GLN A 166 -11.39 1.42 7.33
N THR A 167 -11.77 0.16 7.57
CA THR A 167 -13.06 -0.40 7.15
C THR A 167 -14.09 -0.25 8.27
N GLN A 168 -15.36 -0.20 7.88
CA GLN A 168 -16.51 -0.40 8.75
C GLN A 168 -17.26 -1.65 8.29
N THR A 169 -17.41 -2.63 9.19
CA THR A 169 -18.21 -3.83 8.97
C THR A 169 -19.46 -3.76 9.84
N ASN A 170 -20.63 -3.75 9.20
CA ASN A 170 -21.92 -3.73 9.89
C ASN A 170 -22.52 -5.13 9.91
N THR A 171 -22.82 -5.65 11.09
CA THR A 171 -23.55 -6.91 11.28
C THR A 171 -24.98 -6.61 11.69
N THR A 172 -25.94 -6.99 10.86
CA THR A 172 -27.38 -6.81 11.11
C THR A 172 -28.01 -8.12 11.53
N CYS A 173 -28.53 -8.20 12.76
CA CYS A 173 -29.22 -9.39 13.26
C CYS A 173 -30.49 -9.70 12.44
N GLY A 174 -30.67 -10.96 12.03
CA GLY A 174 -31.85 -11.42 11.30
C GLY A 174 -33.15 -11.33 12.11
N THR A 175 -33.09 -11.51 13.43
CA THR A 175 -34.24 -11.51 14.34
C THR A 175 -34.64 -10.10 14.78
N CYS A 176 -33.80 -9.38 15.53
CA CYS A 176 -34.15 -8.10 16.15
C CYS A 176 -33.73 -6.87 15.31
N LYS A 177 -33.09 -7.08 14.16
CA LYS A 177 -32.57 -6.03 13.26
C LYS A 177 -31.58 -5.05 13.90
N ALA A 178 -31.04 -5.38 15.07
CA ALA A 178 -29.95 -4.60 15.67
C ALA A 178 -28.71 -4.62 14.77
N ILE A 179 -28.05 -3.47 14.67
CA ILE A 179 -26.81 -3.30 13.91
C ILE A 179 -25.66 -3.13 14.91
N SER A 180 -24.63 -3.96 14.78
CA SER A 180 -23.33 -3.76 15.41
C SER A 180 -22.30 -3.37 14.34
N SER A 181 -21.41 -2.43 14.66
CA SER A 181 -20.38 -1.95 13.75
C SER A 181 -19.01 -2.23 14.32
N ARG A 182 -18.13 -2.83 13.53
CA ARG A 182 -16.70 -3.00 13.83
C ARG A 182 -15.88 -2.14 12.89
N PHE A 183 -14.82 -1.54 13.41
CA PHE A 183 -13.88 -0.76 12.62
C PHE A 183 -12.50 -1.41 12.68
N GLU A 184 -11.85 -1.56 11.53
CA GLU A 184 -10.55 -2.22 11.43
C GLU A 184 -9.61 -1.43 10.53
N PRO A 185 -8.39 -1.12 10.99
CA PRO A 185 -7.38 -0.51 10.15
C PRO A 185 -6.85 -1.52 9.13
N TRP A 186 -6.45 -1.03 7.96
CA TRP A 186 -5.84 -1.83 6.91
C TRP A 186 -4.78 -1.02 6.17
N MET A 187 -3.71 -1.69 5.75
CA MET A 187 -2.61 -1.06 5.01
C MET A 187 -2.73 -1.22 3.49
N MET A 188 -3.31 -2.35 3.05
CA MET A 188 -3.48 -2.66 1.64
C MET A 188 -4.90 -3.14 1.37
N LEU A 189 -5.56 -2.58 0.36
CA LEU A 189 -6.86 -3.05 -0.10
C LEU A 189 -6.64 -4.25 -1.02
N LYS A 190 -7.04 -5.45 -0.57
CA LYS A 190 -6.91 -6.69 -1.34
C LYS A 190 -8.18 -6.97 -2.14
N ALA A 191 -8.15 -6.73 -3.44
CA ALA A 191 -9.31 -6.92 -4.32
C ALA A 191 -9.34 -8.35 -4.91
N PRO A 192 -10.38 -9.15 -4.64
CA PRO A 192 -10.54 -10.48 -5.23
C PRO A 192 -10.86 -10.38 -6.73
N ILE A 193 -10.36 -11.34 -7.50
CA ILE A 193 -10.68 -11.49 -8.92
C ILE A 193 -11.58 -12.72 -9.08
N PRO A 194 -12.82 -12.57 -9.58
CA PRO A 194 -13.68 -13.70 -9.90
C PRO A 194 -13.06 -14.62 -10.95
N THR A 195 -13.14 -15.92 -10.70
CA THR A 195 -12.64 -16.99 -11.58
C THR A 195 -13.75 -17.63 -12.41
N ASP A 196 -14.93 -17.01 -12.44
CA ASP A 196 -16.11 -17.46 -13.19
C ASP A 196 -15.97 -17.28 -14.71
N SER A 197 -15.07 -16.39 -15.15
CA SER A 197 -14.80 -16.09 -16.55
C SER A 197 -13.37 -15.57 -16.74
N ASN A 198 -12.83 -15.70 -17.95
CA ASN A 198 -11.55 -15.11 -18.36
C ASN A 198 -11.70 -13.73 -19.02
N GLU A 199 -12.92 -13.28 -19.31
CA GLU A 199 -13.18 -11.97 -19.92
C GLU A 199 -12.68 -10.82 -19.04
N PRO A 200 -12.16 -9.71 -19.60
CA PRO A 200 -11.72 -8.56 -18.82
C PRO A 200 -12.80 -8.07 -17.84
N ILE A 201 -12.38 -7.61 -16.67
CA ILE A 201 -13.27 -7.11 -15.60
C ILE A 201 -12.80 -5.76 -15.09
N ASP A 202 -13.72 -4.85 -14.79
CA ASP A 202 -13.34 -3.56 -14.21
C ASP A 202 -13.01 -3.70 -12.72
N LEU A 203 -11.99 -2.97 -12.27
CA LEU A 203 -11.59 -2.93 -10.86
C LEU A 203 -12.75 -2.67 -9.91
N LYS A 204 -13.70 -1.83 -10.31
CA LYS A 204 -14.91 -1.55 -9.53
C LYS A 204 -15.62 -2.83 -9.11
N LYS A 205 -15.78 -3.81 -10.00
CA LYS A 205 -16.45 -5.09 -9.69
C LYS A 205 -15.63 -5.91 -8.70
N CYS A 206 -14.30 -5.91 -8.80
CA CYS A 206 -13.42 -6.57 -7.83
C CYS A 206 -13.55 -5.96 -6.42
N ILE A 207 -13.62 -4.63 -6.33
CA ILE A 207 -13.81 -3.94 -5.04
C ILE A 207 -15.25 -4.14 -4.52
N ASP A 208 -16.26 -4.14 -5.40
CA ASP A 208 -17.66 -4.43 -5.02
C ASP A 208 -17.78 -5.80 -4.31
N ILE A 209 -17.01 -6.82 -4.74
CA ILE A 209 -16.96 -8.12 -4.06
C ILE A 209 -16.34 -8.03 -2.66
N SER A 210 -15.33 -7.18 -2.48
CA SER A 210 -14.65 -7.00 -1.18
C SER A 210 -15.59 -6.44 -0.11
N PHE A 211 -16.64 -5.75 -0.52
CA PHE A 211 -17.61 -5.09 0.35
C PHE A 211 -19.04 -5.61 0.14
N ALA A 212 -19.17 -6.77 -0.51
CA ALA A 212 -20.45 -7.39 -0.78
C ALA A 212 -21.17 -7.75 0.53
N LYS A 213 -22.50 -7.83 0.43
CA LYS A 213 -23.36 -8.26 1.52
C LYS A 213 -23.26 -9.78 1.66
N GLU A 214 -22.92 -10.26 2.85
CA GLU A 214 -22.79 -11.68 3.16
C GLU A 214 -23.77 -12.09 4.26
N THR A 215 -24.24 -13.35 4.22
CA THR A 215 -25.14 -13.91 5.24
C THR A 215 -24.36 -14.87 6.14
N LEU A 216 -24.45 -14.68 7.45
CA LEU A 216 -24.07 -15.68 8.45
C LEU A 216 -25.29 -16.46 8.86
N GLU A 217 -25.16 -17.78 8.98
CA GLU A 217 -26.25 -18.65 9.43
C GLU A 217 -26.22 -18.86 10.95
N ASP A 218 -25.03 -18.88 11.55
CA ASP A 218 -24.81 -19.20 12.98
C ASP A 218 -24.36 -17.98 13.80
N TYR A 219 -25.09 -16.86 13.70
CA TYR A 219 -24.80 -15.65 14.48
C TYR A 219 -25.53 -15.64 15.82
N LYS A 220 -24.80 -15.36 16.92
CA LYS A 220 -25.38 -15.09 18.24
C LYS A 220 -25.47 -13.58 18.46
N CYS A 221 -26.68 -13.05 18.60
CA CYS A 221 -26.88 -11.62 18.79
C CYS A 221 -26.68 -11.19 20.26
N ASP A 222 -25.79 -10.23 20.50
CA ASP A 222 -25.55 -9.69 21.86
C ASP A 222 -26.74 -8.88 22.41
N ARG A 223 -27.64 -8.39 21.54
CA ARG A 223 -28.79 -7.57 21.96
C ARG A 223 -30.00 -8.41 22.40
N CYS A 224 -30.40 -9.41 21.60
CA CYS A 224 -31.58 -10.23 21.88
C CYS A 224 -31.24 -11.66 22.33
N GLY A 225 -29.97 -12.05 22.34
CA GLY A 225 -29.51 -13.38 22.77
C GLY A 225 -29.82 -14.52 21.80
N SER A 226 -30.64 -14.28 20.77
CA SER A 226 -31.01 -15.32 19.81
C SER A 226 -29.82 -15.77 18.96
N LYS A 227 -29.81 -17.07 18.64
CA LYS A 227 -28.98 -17.65 17.59
C LYS A 227 -29.78 -17.71 16.29
N GLY A 228 -29.16 -17.34 15.18
CA GLY A 228 -29.78 -17.42 13.86
C GLY A 228 -29.01 -16.60 12.84
N SER A 229 -29.68 -16.22 11.75
CA SER A 229 -28.98 -15.54 10.67
C SER A 229 -28.65 -14.08 10.98
N ALA A 230 -27.58 -13.58 10.38
CA ALA A 230 -27.23 -12.17 10.33
C ALA A 230 -26.66 -11.81 8.98
N THR A 231 -26.63 -10.52 8.67
CA THR A 231 -25.99 -10.02 7.46
C THR A 231 -24.77 -9.17 7.82
N LEU A 232 -23.62 -9.43 7.21
CA LEU A 232 -22.49 -8.49 7.19
C LEU A 232 -22.48 -7.66 5.93
N GLN A 233 -22.10 -6.41 6.08
CA GLN A 233 -21.81 -5.52 4.96
C GLN A 233 -20.60 -4.65 5.30
N GLY A 234 -19.61 -4.66 4.42
CA GLY A 234 -18.40 -3.86 4.55
C GLY A 234 -18.53 -2.49 3.86
N SER A 235 -17.73 -1.54 4.33
CA SER A 235 -17.52 -0.21 3.73
C SER A 235 -16.19 0.37 4.24
N ILE A 236 -15.80 1.54 3.75
CA ILE A 236 -14.56 2.24 4.10
C ILE A 236 -14.92 3.49 4.92
N SER A 237 -14.54 3.51 6.20
CA SER A 237 -14.73 4.66 7.09
C SER A 237 -13.64 5.71 6.91
N ARG A 238 -12.42 5.29 6.54
CA ARG A 238 -11.26 6.15 6.30
C ARG A 238 -10.47 5.67 5.09
N LEU A 239 -10.23 6.58 4.15
CA LEU A 239 -9.30 6.34 3.05
C LEU A 239 -7.88 6.80 3.43
N PRO A 240 -6.82 6.09 3.01
CA PRO A 240 -5.44 6.53 3.18
C PRO A 240 -5.06 7.64 2.19
N PRO A 241 -4.10 8.53 2.50
CA PRO A 241 -3.53 9.44 1.50
C PRO A 241 -2.90 8.72 0.29
N THR A 242 -2.15 7.64 0.55
CA THR A 242 -1.62 6.72 -0.47
C THR A 242 -2.33 5.37 -0.34
N LEU A 243 -3.09 5.00 -1.36
CA LEU A 243 -3.75 3.70 -1.45
C LEU A 243 -2.80 2.68 -2.10
N ILE A 244 -2.58 1.56 -1.40
CA ILE A 244 -1.97 0.36 -1.98
C ILE A 244 -3.08 -0.64 -2.26
N LEU A 245 -3.28 -0.96 -3.53
CA LEU A 245 -4.27 -1.92 -4.00
C LEU A 245 -3.54 -3.18 -4.50
N VAL A 246 -3.91 -4.34 -3.95
CA VAL A 246 -3.36 -5.64 -4.34
C VAL A 246 -4.44 -6.48 -4.98
N LEU A 247 -4.24 -6.91 -6.22
CA LEU A 247 -5.13 -7.86 -6.87
C LEU A 247 -4.82 -9.28 -6.39
N LYS A 248 -5.81 -9.99 -5.82
CA LYS A 248 -5.62 -11.37 -5.31
C LYS A 248 -5.53 -12.36 -6.49
N ARG A 249 -4.37 -12.42 -7.13
CA ARG A 249 -4.11 -13.24 -8.31
C ARG A 249 -3.81 -14.70 -8.01
N PHE A 250 -3.55 -15.08 -6.76
CA PHE A 250 -3.24 -16.47 -6.40
C PHE A 250 -4.41 -17.09 -5.64
N THR A 251 -4.88 -18.23 -6.14
CA THR A 251 -5.92 -19.03 -5.49
C THR A 251 -5.31 -19.89 -4.38
N ASN A 252 -6.17 -20.43 -3.50
CA ASN A 252 -5.75 -21.39 -2.47
C ASN A 252 -5.15 -22.70 -3.06
N SER A 253 -5.41 -22.99 -4.34
CA SER A 253 -4.79 -24.09 -5.09
C SER A 253 -3.47 -23.70 -5.75
N ASN A 254 -2.89 -22.55 -5.39
CA ASN A 254 -1.66 -22.00 -5.96
C ASN A 254 -1.73 -21.82 -7.48
N MET A 255 -2.91 -21.50 -8.02
CA MET A 255 -3.07 -21.16 -9.44
C MET A 255 -3.11 -19.65 -9.60
N LYS A 256 -2.42 -19.14 -10.63
CA LYS A 256 -2.43 -17.72 -10.96
C LYS A 256 -3.60 -17.38 -11.87
N ILE A 257 -4.42 -16.42 -11.43
CA ILE A 257 -5.52 -15.81 -12.17
C ILE A 257 -4.94 -14.83 -13.20
N ARG A 258 -5.10 -15.14 -14.48
CA ARG A 258 -4.65 -14.33 -15.61
C ARG A 258 -5.74 -13.43 -16.21
N ARG A 259 -6.88 -13.27 -15.53
CA ARG A 259 -7.94 -12.35 -15.95
C ARG A 259 -7.43 -10.91 -15.92
N ARG A 260 -7.64 -10.15 -16.99
CA ARG A 260 -7.30 -8.72 -17.05
C ARG A 260 -8.26 -7.94 -16.15
N VAL A 261 -7.71 -7.10 -15.29
CA VAL A 261 -8.48 -6.16 -14.46
C VAL A 261 -8.24 -4.76 -15.00
N ASN A 262 -9.28 -4.14 -15.56
CA ASN A 262 -9.19 -2.78 -16.09
C ASN A 262 -9.11 -1.80 -14.91
N VAL A 263 -8.04 -1.00 -14.89
CA VAL A 263 -7.80 0.05 -13.89
C VAL A 263 -7.58 1.35 -14.67
N ASP A 264 -8.33 2.39 -14.34
CA ASP A 264 -8.02 3.73 -14.82
C ASP A 264 -6.87 4.30 -13.98
N VAL A 265 -5.69 4.38 -14.59
CA VAL A 265 -4.46 4.86 -13.94
C VAL A 265 -4.49 6.36 -13.66
N LYS A 266 -5.32 7.14 -14.35
CA LYS A 266 -5.44 8.59 -14.17
C LYS A 266 -6.40 8.90 -13.05
N GLU A 267 -7.53 8.20 -12.99
CA GLU A 267 -8.58 8.47 -12.01
C GLU A 267 -9.32 7.19 -11.58
N THR A 268 -9.00 6.69 -10.39
CA THR A 268 -9.78 5.66 -9.69
C THR A 268 -10.64 6.30 -8.61
N ASN A 269 -11.97 6.18 -8.73
CA ASN A 269 -12.93 6.77 -7.81
C ASN A 269 -13.38 5.79 -6.72
N MET A 270 -13.09 6.10 -5.45
CA MET A 270 -13.41 5.27 -4.29
C MET A 270 -14.73 5.64 -3.59
N SER A 271 -15.50 6.61 -4.10
CA SER A 271 -16.67 7.18 -3.41
C SER A 271 -17.78 6.15 -3.13
N HIS A 272 -17.89 5.11 -3.96
CA HIS A 272 -18.94 4.11 -3.87
C HIS A 272 -18.93 3.31 -2.56
N TRP A 273 -17.75 3.15 -1.95
CA TRP A 273 -17.58 2.29 -0.78
C TRP A 273 -17.48 3.05 0.54
N ILE A 274 -17.70 4.36 0.56
CA ILE A 274 -17.46 5.21 1.74
C ILE A 274 -18.63 5.14 2.72
N SER A 275 -18.34 4.83 3.99
CA SER A 275 -19.34 4.73 5.05
C SER A 275 -20.02 6.06 5.40
N PHE A 276 -19.29 7.17 5.18
CA PHE A 276 -19.66 8.52 5.59
C PHE A 276 -19.61 9.50 4.40
N PRO A 277 -20.63 9.53 3.53
CA PRO A 277 -20.59 10.34 2.30
C PRO A 277 -20.38 11.84 2.54
N HIS A 278 -20.77 12.38 3.71
CA HIS A 278 -20.55 13.78 4.06
C HIS A 278 -19.07 14.15 4.19
N VAL A 279 -18.19 13.18 4.47
CA VAL A 279 -16.73 13.38 4.50
C VAL A 279 -16.20 13.78 3.12
N LEU A 280 -16.88 13.37 2.05
CA LEU A 280 -16.50 13.70 0.67
C LEU A 280 -16.60 15.19 0.34
N LYS A 281 -17.25 15.99 1.19
CA LYS A 281 -17.24 17.46 1.08
C LYS A 281 -15.86 18.06 1.32
N ASN A 282 -15.02 17.37 2.10
CA ASN A 282 -13.70 17.86 2.52
C ASN A 282 -12.55 16.98 2.01
N ILE A 283 -12.84 15.74 1.62
CA ILE A 283 -11.84 14.76 1.23
C ILE A 283 -12.18 14.21 -0.15
N SER A 284 -11.27 14.37 -1.10
CA SER A 284 -11.39 13.75 -2.42
C SER A 284 -11.36 12.21 -2.33
N PRO A 285 -12.31 11.51 -2.98
CA PRO A 285 -12.27 10.05 -3.11
C PRO A 285 -11.48 9.58 -4.34
N LEU A 286 -10.91 10.50 -5.13
CA LEU A 286 -10.25 10.21 -6.40
C LEU A 286 -8.77 9.93 -6.18
N TYR A 287 -8.25 8.93 -6.88
CA TYR A 287 -6.86 8.51 -6.83
C TYR A 287 -6.24 8.47 -8.22
N SER A 288 -4.97 8.85 -8.32
CA SER A 288 -4.16 8.64 -9.52
C SER A 288 -3.04 7.64 -9.22
N THR A 289 -2.87 6.65 -10.09
CA THR A 289 -1.82 5.63 -9.98
C THR A 289 -0.48 6.24 -10.36
N PHE A 290 0.53 6.02 -9.52
CA PHE A 290 1.90 6.46 -9.78
C PHE A 290 2.89 5.30 -9.81
N ALA A 291 2.52 4.10 -9.34
CA ALA A 291 3.33 2.92 -9.53
C ALA A 291 2.48 1.65 -9.68
N ILE A 292 2.98 0.71 -10.49
CA ILE A 292 2.36 -0.59 -10.77
C ILE A 292 3.44 -1.65 -10.65
N VAL A 293 3.16 -2.74 -9.94
CA VAL A 293 3.99 -3.95 -9.92
C VAL A 293 3.34 -4.97 -10.81
N GLU A 294 4.09 -5.59 -11.69
CA GLU A 294 3.66 -6.74 -12.48
C GLU A 294 4.42 -7.98 -12.06
N HIS A 295 3.75 -9.11 -12.15
CA HIS A 295 4.36 -10.40 -11.91
C HIS A 295 4.18 -11.27 -13.15
N HIS A 296 5.25 -11.70 -13.79
CA HIS A 296 5.21 -12.71 -14.85
C HIS A 296 5.41 -14.11 -14.26
N GLY A 297 4.91 -15.16 -14.91
CA GLY A 297 5.01 -16.53 -14.40
C GLY A 297 3.82 -16.96 -13.53
N GLY A 298 4.07 -17.86 -12.56
CA GLY A 298 3.06 -18.50 -11.71
C GLY A 298 3.47 -18.56 -10.23
N SER A 299 2.71 -19.28 -9.41
CA SER A 299 2.89 -19.33 -7.94
C SER A 299 4.21 -19.94 -7.47
N ARG A 300 4.86 -20.75 -8.30
CA ARG A 300 6.13 -21.45 -7.98
C ARG A 300 7.36 -20.75 -8.55
N GLY A 301 7.18 -19.65 -9.27
CA GLY A 301 8.25 -19.00 -10.00
C GLY A 301 7.75 -18.10 -11.12
N GLY A 302 8.54 -17.10 -11.45
CA GLY A 302 8.11 -15.88 -12.11
C GLY A 302 9.17 -14.78 -12.08
N HIS A 303 8.75 -13.57 -12.38
CA HIS A 303 9.62 -12.40 -12.37
C HIS A 303 8.80 -11.15 -12.12
N TYR A 304 9.30 -10.24 -11.28
CA TYR A 304 8.63 -8.99 -10.98
C TYR A 304 9.29 -7.83 -11.72
N ILE A 305 8.46 -7.02 -12.36
CA ILE A 305 8.86 -5.72 -12.92
C ILE A 305 7.94 -4.63 -12.36
N SER A 306 8.35 -3.37 -12.49
CA SER A 306 7.52 -2.25 -12.04
C SER A 306 7.44 -1.15 -13.06
N TYR A 307 6.35 -0.40 -13.03
CA TYR A 307 6.16 0.84 -13.78
C TYR A 307 5.98 1.94 -12.75
N THR A 308 6.69 3.04 -12.91
CA THR A 308 6.58 4.18 -11.99
C THR A 308 6.49 5.47 -12.78
N LYS A 309 5.60 6.36 -12.37
CA LYS A 309 5.44 7.68 -12.95
C LYS A 309 6.53 8.60 -12.41
N HIS A 310 7.51 8.90 -13.24
CA HIS A 310 8.60 9.82 -12.96
C HIS A 310 8.30 11.15 -13.65
N ASN A 311 7.92 12.17 -12.88
CA ASN A 311 7.32 13.40 -13.41
C ASN A 311 6.08 13.07 -14.27
N ASP A 312 6.07 13.48 -15.53
CA ASP A 312 4.99 13.20 -16.48
C ASP A 312 5.31 12.02 -17.39
N THR A 313 6.29 11.19 -17.03
CA THR A 313 6.74 10.06 -17.86
C THR A 313 6.73 8.76 -17.08
N TRP A 314 6.09 7.73 -17.64
CA TRP A 314 6.15 6.39 -17.09
C TRP A 314 7.47 5.71 -17.46
N LEU A 315 8.10 5.12 -16.45
CA LEU A 315 9.32 4.32 -16.59
C LEU A 315 9.01 2.89 -16.17
N ASN A 316 9.38 1.94 -17.02
CA ASN A 316 9.47 0.53 -16.65
C ASN A 316 10.83 0.26 -16.02
N TYR A 317 10.86 -0.42 -14.88
CA TYR A 317 12.05 -0.92 -14.20
C TYR A 317 12.00 -2.45 -14.16
N ASP A 318 12.99 -3.06 -14.79
CA ASP A 318 13.24 -4.49 -14.79
C ASP A 318 14.69 -4.68 -14.32
N ASP A 319 14.81 -4.90 -13.01
CA ASP A 319 16.07 -4.93 -12.26
C ASP A 319 16.98 -3.74 -12.63
N ILE A 320 18.11 -4.01 -13.27
CA ILE A 320 19.10 -2.99 -13.66
C ILE A 320 18.62 -2.09 -14.79
N SER A 321 17.66 -2.56 -15.58
CA SER A 321 17.20 -1.83 -16.76
C SER A 321 16.07 -0.90 -16.39
N ASN A 322 16.07 0.29 -17.00
CA ASN A 322 14.94 1.18 -16.98
C ASN A 322 14.65 1.71 -18.38
N ARG A 323 13.38 1.84 -18.73
CA ARG A 323 12.94 2.24 -20.08
C ARG A 323 11.77 3.20 -19.98
N VAL A 324 11.76 4.22 -20.83
CA VAL A 324 10.61 5.10 -21.00
C VAL A 324 9.49 4.35 -21.71
N MET A 325 8.30 4.37 -21.12
CA MET A 325 7.09 3.83 -21.74
C MET A 325 6.64 4.77 -22.86
N LYS A 326 6.33 4.20 -24.02
CA LYS A 326 5.86 4.96 -25.19
C LYS A 326 4.34 5.14 -25.18
N ASP A 327 3.63 4.14 -24.67
CA ASP A 327 2.17 4.13 -24.59
C ASP A 327 1.73 3.82 -23.15
N GLU A 328 0.80 4.61 -22.64
CA GLU A 328 0.19 4.37 -21.32
C GLU A 328 -0.83 3.22 -21.37
N SER A 329 -1.32 2.82 -22.55
CA SER A 329 -2.25 1.68 -22.69
C SER A 329 -1.65 0.35 -22.22
N ASP A 330 -0.33 0.23 -22.26
CA ASP A 330 0.41 -0.98 -21.93
C ASP A 330 0.66 -1.15 -20.43
N LEU A 331 0.38 -0.11 -19.63
CA LEU A 331 0.59 -0.11 -18.17
C LEU A 331 -0.29 -1.11 -17.42
N VAL A 332 -1.46 -1.46 -17.97
CA VAL A 332 -2.44 -2.34 -17.33
C VAL A 332 -2.72 -3.55 -18.19
N ASN A 333 -2.25 -4.71 -17.74
CA ASN A 333 -2.33 -5.98 -18.43
C ASN A 333 -2.74 -7.13 -17.48
N ASN A 334 -2.64 -8.36 -17.97
CA ASN A 334 -3.07 -9.57 -17.27
C ASN A 334 -2.17 -9.93 -16.07
N ASP A 335 -0.97 -9.35 -16.00
CA ASP A 335 0.06 -9.62 -14.99
C ASP A 335 0.19 -8.48 -13.96
N SER A 336 -0.46 -7.32 -14.18
CA SER A 336 -0.49 -6.21 -13.22
C SER A 336 -1.04 -6.66 -11.87
N TYR A 337 -0.30 -6.49 -10.78
CA TYR A 337 -0.52 -7.14 -9.49
C TYR A 337 -0.80 -6.16 -8.35
N ILE A 338 0.07 -5.16 -8.17
CA ILE A 338 -0.04 -4.15 -7.10
C ILE A 338 -0.09 -2.77 -7.74
N PHE A 339 -0.98 -1.90 -7.26
CA PHE A 339 -1.09 -0.51 -7.69
C PHE A 339 -0.87 0.40 -6.49
N PHE A 340 -0.01 1.40 -6.66
CA PHE A 340 0.20 2.48 -5.69
C PHE A 340 -0.44 3.74 -6.25
N MET A 341 -1.35 4.33 -5.48
CA MET A 341 -2.15 5.46 -5.92
C MET A 341 -2.17 6.57 -4.88
N ASN A 342 -2.13 7.83 -5.30
CA ASN A 342 -2.24 8.99 -4.41
C ASN A 342 -3.58 9.69 -4.63
N ARG A 343 -4.17 10.16 -3.53
CA ARG A 343 -5.41 10.96 -3.56
C ARG A 343 -5.20 12.27 -4.32
N THR A 344 -6.12 12.65 -5.21
CA THR A 344 -6.03 13.87 -6.03
C THR A 344 -6.80 15.07 -5.46
N PRO A 345 -6.34 16.34 -5.67
CA PRO A 345 -5.23 16.74 -6.53
C PRO A 345 -3.89 16.63 -5.78
N TYR A 346 -3.09 15.65 -6.18
CA TYR A 346 -1.73 15.50 -5.70
C TYR A 346 -0.82 16.21 -6.70
N LEU A 347 -0.33 17.40 -6.35
CA LEU A 347 0.70 18.09 -7.13
C LEU A 347 2.07 17.57 -6.69
N THR A 348 2.80 17.02 -7.66
CA THR A 348 4.07 16.33 -7.53
C THR A 348 5.09 17.08 -6.66
N PRO A 349 5.70 16.43 -5.66
CA PRO A 349 7.03 16.76 -5.24
C PRO A 349 7.88 15.58 -5.64
N LEU A 350 8.61 15.72 -6.75
CA LEU A 350 9.98 15.24 -6.64
C LEU A 350 10.57 15.92 -5.41
N PRO A 351 11.41 15.23 -4.61
CA PRO A 351 12.23 15.95 -3.66
C PRO A 351 12.98 17.02 -4.45
N ILE A 352 12.69 18.30 -4.18
CA ILE A 352 13.54 19.40 -4.64
C ILE A 352 14.85 19.16 -3.88
N VAL A 353 15.81 18.51 -4.54
CA VAL A 353 17.17 18.40 -4.04
C VAL A 353 17.73 19.82 -4.08
N LYS A 354 17.59 20.56 -2.98
CA LYS A 354 18.33 21.81 -2.80
C LYS A 354 19.79 21.40 -2.67
N ASP A 355 20.56 21.73 -3.70
CA ASP A 355 22.01 21.62 -3.68
C ASP A 355 22.52 22.49 -2.52
N THR A 356 22.91 21.87 -1.41
CA THR A 356 23.39 22.56 -0.20
C THR A 356 24.86 22.96 -0.30
N ASN A 357 25.49 22.78 -1.47
CA ASN A 357 26.90 23.08 -1.72
C ASN A 357 27.12 24.17 -2.78
N ARG A 358 26.39 25.29 -2.66
CA ARG A 358 26.78 26.56 -3.27
C ARG A 358 26.60 27.69 -2.27
N GLU A 359 27.57 27.82 -1.37
CA GLU A 359 27.98 29.12 -0.83
C GLU A 359 28.95 29.80 -1.80
#